data_AF-A0A355YLG1-F1
#
_entry.id   AF-A0A355YLG1-F1
#
_cell.length_a   1.000
_cell.length_b   1.000
_cell.length_c   1.000
_cell.angle_alpha   90.00
_cell.angle_beta   90.00
_cell.angle_gamma   90.00
#
_symmetry.space_group_name_H-M   'P 1'
#
loop_
_entity.id
_entity.type
_entity.pdbx_description
1 polymer ?
#
loop_
_entity_poly.entity_id
_entity_poly.type
_entity_poly.pdbx_seq_one_letter_code
_entity_poly.pdbx_strand_id
1 'polypeptide(L)' 'MKQLSIQQELSSNSYPGRGIIIGRSADGTKAVAAYFIMGRSQNSRNRIF' A
#
# COMPACT_ATOMS: atom_id res chain seq x y z
N MET A 1 -17.70 -11.27 5.61
CA MET A 1 -16.79 -10.65 4.64
C MET A 1 -15.57 -11.54 4.48
N LYS A 2 -15.09 -11.74 3.24
CA LYS A 2 -13.89 -12.55 2.98
C LYS A 2 -12.64 -11.76 3.39
N GLN A 3 -11.76 -12.38 4.16
CA GLN A 3 -10.46 -11.78 4.46
C GLN A 3 -9.61 -11.81 3.19
N LEU A 4 -9.15 -10.64 2.75
CA LEU A 4 -8.33 -10.49 1.54
C LEU A 4 -6.86 -10.31 1.96
N SER A 5 -5.95 -10.93 1.20
CA SER A 5 -4.52 -10.69 1.36
C SER A 5 -4.16 -9.36 0.71
N ILE A 6 -3.68 -8.40 1.50
CA ILE A 6 -3.21 -7.09 1.01
C ILE A 6 -2.13 -7.27 -0.06
N GLN A 7 -1.23 -8.24 0.13
CA GLN A 7 -0.18 -8.53 -0.83
C GLN A 7 -0.75 -8.96 -2.19
N GLN A 8 -1.75 -9.85 -2.20
CA GLN A 8 -2.37 -10.30 -3.45
C GLN A 8 -3.11 -9.16 -4.15
N GLU A 9 -3.84 -8.33 -3.39
CA GLU A 9 -4.58 -7.20 -3.93
C GLU A 9 -3.65 -6.16 -4.59
N LEU A 10 -2.56 -5.80 -3.91
CA LEU A 10 -1.63 -4.79 -4.42
C LEU A 10 -0.72 -5.32 -5.55
N SER A 11 -0.40 -6.62 -5.56
CA SER A 11 0.48 -7.20 -6.59
C SER A 11 -0.25 -7.55 -7.89
N SER A 12 -1.53 -7.91 -7.81
CA SER A 12 -2.34 -8.24 -9.00
C SER A 12 -2.88 -7.02 -9.74
N ASN A 13 -2.81 -5.83 -9.12
CA ASN A 13 -3.26 -4.57 -9.71
C ASN A 13 -2.08 -3.63 -9.93
N SER A 14 -1.73 -3.37 -11.18
CA SER A 14 -0.64 -2.44 -11.55
C SER A 14 -0.94 -0.98 -11.18
N TYR A 15 -2.19 -0.66 -10.84
CA TYR A 15 -2.60 0.65 -10.38
C TYR A 15 -3.65 0.56 -9.25
N PRO A 16 -3.21 0.26 -8.01
CA PRO A 16 -4.09 0.16 -6.84
C PRO A 16 -4.57 1.53 -6.33
N GLY A 17 -4.07 2.63 -6.91
CA GLY A 17 -4.45 3.99 -6.55
C GLY A 17 -3.69 4.50 -5.33
N ARG A 18 -4.41 4.79 -4.24
CA ARG A 18 -3.85 5.34 -3.00
C ARG A 18 -4.39 4.54 -1.82
N GLY A 19 -3.59 4.37 -0.79
CA GLY A 19 -4.02 3.58 0.36
C GLY A 19 -3.24 3.87 1.63
N ILE A 20 -3.86 3.49 2.74
CA ILE A 20 -3.27 3.49 4.07
C ILE A 20 -3.37 2.06 4.60
N ILE A 21 -2.26 1.54 5.11
CA ILE A 21 -2.18 0.25 5.78
C ILE A 21 -1.84 0.52 7.23
N ILE A 22 -2.65 -0.01 8.14
CA ILE A 22 -2.42 0.06 9.58
C ILE A 22 -2.19 -1.36 10.08
N GLY A 23 -1.17 -1.53 10.91
CA GLY A 23 -0.83 -2.83 11.47
C GLY A 23 0.12 -2.71 12.65
N ARG A 24 0.80 -3.81 12.93
CA ARG A 24 1.86 -3.88 13.93
C ARG A 24 3.14 -4.41 13.31
N SER A 25 4.28 -4.11 13.92
CA SER A 25 5.55 -4.75 13.58
C SER A 25 5.46 -6.27 13.78
N ALA A 26 6.37 -7.02 13.15
CA ALA A 26 6.36 -8.48 13.20
C ALA A 26 6.45 -9.04 14.63
N ASP A 27 7.17 -8.34 15.53
CA ASP A 27 7.27 -8.65 16.96
C ASP A 27 6.09 -8.12 17.79
N GLY A 28 5.15 -7.40 17.17
CA GLY A 28 3.95 -6.86 17.82
C GLY A 28 4.17 -5.63 18.71
N THR A 29 5.40 -5.14 18.86
CA THR A 29 5.75 -4.10 19.85
C THR A 29 5.44 -2.68 19.39
N LYS A 30 5.29 -2.46 18.08
CA LYS A 30 5.05 -1.14 17.49
C LYS A 30 3.79 -1.15 16.65
N ALA A 31 2.98 -0.10 16.77
CA ALA A 31 1.98 0.23 15.76
C ALA A 31 2.68 0.78 14.51
N VAL A 32 2.23 0.33 13.34
CA VAL A 32 2.81 0.72 12.06
C VAL A 32 1.70 1.28 11.18
N ALA A 33 1.96 2.45 10.60
CA ALA A 33 1.14 3.03 9.55
C ALA A 33 2.01 3.20 8.30
N ALA A 34 1.55 2.67 7.17
CA ALA A 34 2.13 2.88 5.87
C ALA A 34 1.11 3.60 4.98
N TYR A 35 1.55 4.64 4.29
CA TYR A 35 0.76 5.35 3.30
C TYR A 35 1.47 5.26 1.95
N PHE A 36 0.69 5.02 0.90
CA PHE A 36 1.22 4.98 -0.45
C PHE A 36 0.31 5.71 -1.43
N ILE A 37 0.93 6.28 -2.45
CA ILE A 37 0.27 6.88 -3.59
C ILE A 37 0.89 6.39 -4.88
N MET A 38 0.06 6.01 -5.84
CA MET A 38 0.50 5.66 -7.18
C MET A 38 0.00 6.65 -8.22
N GLY A 39 0.88 6.95 -9.17
CA GLY A 39 0.59 7.77 -10.34
C GLY A 39 0.12 6.96 -11.56
N ARG A 40 -0.83 7.50 -12.33
CA ARG A 40 -1.32 6.87 -13.58
C ARG A 40 -0.41 7.15 -14.77
N SER A 41 0.09 8.38 -14.86
CA SER A 41 1.00 8.82 -15.91
C SER A 41 2.46 8.70 -15.47
N GLN A 42 3.37 8.67 -16.44
CA GLN A 42 4.81 8.70 -16.19
C GLN A 42 5.19 9.87 -15.27
N ASN A 43 4.67 11.07 -15.55
CA ASN A 43 4.96 12.25 -14.74
C ASN A 43 4.41 12.12 -13.31
N SER A 44 3.23 11.52 -13.13
CA SER A 44 2.68 11.29 -11.79
C SER A 44 3.38 10.15 -11.03
N ARG A 45 4.04 9.21 -11.72
CA ARG A 45 4.86 8.17 -11.10
C ARG A 45 6.23 8.68 -10.67
N ASN A 46 6.73 9.73 -11.31
CA ASN A 46 8.05 10.31 -11.05
C ASN A 46 8.06 11.28 -9.86
N ARG A 47 7.29 11.01 -8.80
CA ARG A 47 7.29 11.82 -7.57
C ARG A 47 8.42 11.35 -6.66
N ILE A 48 9.30 12.26 -6.29
CA ILE A 48 10.40 12.04 -5.33
C ILE A 48 9.89 12.52 -3.97
N PHE A 49 9.93 11.65 -2.96
CA PHE A 49 9.54 11.92 -1.57
C PHE A 49 10.76 12.00 -0.67
#